data_AF-A0A920Q1L2-F1
#
_entry.id   AF-A0A920Q1L2-F1
#
_cell.length_a   1.000
_cell.length_b   1.000
_cell.length_c   1.000
_cell.angle_alpha   90.00
_cell.angle_beta   90.00
_cell.angle_gamma   90.00
#
_symmetry.space_group_name_H-M   'P 1'
#
loop_
_entity.id
_entity.type
_entity.pdbx_description
1 polymer ?
#
loop_
_entity_poly.entity_id
_entity_poly.type
_entity_poly.pdbx_seq_one_letter_code
_entity_poly.pdbx_strand_id
1 'polypeptide(L)'
;MVSHAHVTTVDVDRDGRVTGVTYLQGGEEFFQPAKFVLLASYTYENVRLLLRSTSRAYPIGLSNNHAQVGRHYFSHHQGASVSALFPFDLNAWYGLPAQGVAVDNWADDNFDHADLDFVGGGNLWVYSDRRPIGAAGMNTFGLVPNWGSAWKRLLQKMLTAQIPRTSRKRHCRMNRTTWTLTLSSRTRLVIR
;
A
#
# COMPACT_ATOMS: atom_id res chain seq x y z
N MET A 1 22.71 2.10 22.53
CA MET A 1 21.97 1.55 21.37
C MET A 1 22.65 0.26 20.97
N VAL A 2 21.93 -0.86 20.95
CA VAL A 2 22.46 -2.16 20.47
C VAL A 2 21.91 -2.37 19.06
N SER A 3 22.78 -2.47 18.06
CA SER A 3 22.37 -2.72 16.68
C SER A 3 22.33 -4.22 16.39
N HIS A 4 21.57 -4.62 15.36
CA HIS A 4 21.39 -6.02 14.96
C HIS A 4 20.89 -6.93 16.11
N ALA A 5 20.10 -6.35 17.01
CA ALA A 5 19.42 -7.07 18.09
C ALA A 5 17.99 -7.38 17.64
N HIS A 6 17.74 -8.63 17.26
CA HIS A 6 16.41 -9.08 16.86
C HIS A 6 15.64 -9.53 18.09
N VAL A 7 14.74 -8.67 18.59
CA VAL A 7 13.88 -9.01 19.73
C VAL A 7 12.97 -10.18 19.38
N THR A 8 13.01 -11.22 20.19
CA THR A 8 12.26 -12.46 19.99
C THR A 8 11.01 -12.52 20.87
N THR A 9 11.12 -12.06 22.11
CA THR A 9 10.08 -12.16 23.15
C THR A 9 10.10 -10.95 24.08
N VAL A 10 8.93 -10.52 24.56
CA VAL A 10 8.79 -9.61 25.71
C VAL A 10 8.43 -10.47 26.92
N ASP A 11 9.28 -10.44 27.93
CA ASP A 11 9.16 -11.32 29.08
C ASP A 11 8.34 -10.64 30.19
N VAL A 12 7.58 -11.46 30.92
CA VAL A 12 6.74 -11.01 32.03
C VAL A 12 6.93 -11.90 33.26
N ASP A 13 6.61 -11.34 34.43
CA ASP A 13 6.56 -12.09 35.69
C ASP A 13 5.24 -12.87 35.85
N ARG A 14 5.08 -13.50 37.02
CA ARG A 14 3.89 -14.31 37.35
C ARG A 14 2.61 -13.48 37.44
N ASP A 15 2.72 -12.18 37.68
CA ASP A 15 1.61 -11.24 37.77
C ASP A 15 1.32 -10.58 36.40
N GLY A 16 2.06 -10.95 35.36
CA GLY A 16 1.92 -10.43 34.01
C GLY A 16 2.56 -9.05 33.80
N ARG A 17 3.44 -8.60 34.70
CA ARG A 17 4.20 -7.36 34.53
C ARG A 17 5.46 -7.61 33.72
N VAL A 18 5.78 -6.69 32.81
CA VAL A 18 6.98 -6.77 31.98
C VAL A 18 8.25 -6.75 32.83
N THR A 19 9.18 -7.65 32.53
CA THR A 19 10.49 -7.77 33.21
C THR A 19 11.66 -7.45 32.29
N GLY A 20 11.46 -7.51 30.97
CA GLY A 20 12.51 -7.26 30.00
C GLY A 20 12.14 -7.74 28.59
N VAL A 21 13.17 -7.85 27.76
CA VAL A 21 13.08 -8.43 26.43
C VAL A 21 14.19 -9.44 26.22
N THR A 22 13.86 -10.52 25.52
CA THR A 22 14.82 -11.47 25.00
C THR A 22 15.09 -11.15 23.53
N TYR A 23 16.35 -11.11 23.13
CA TYR A 23 16.76 -10.78 21.76
C TYR A 23 17.93 -11.64 21.29
N LEU A 24 18.02 -11.82 19.98
CA LEU A 24 19.14 -12.49 19.33
C LEU A 24 20.13 -11.46 18.77
N GLN A 25 21.43 -11.69 18.99
CA GLN A 25 22.50 -10.91 18.38
C GLN A 25 23.68 -11.83 18.08
N GLY A 26 24.17 -11.82 16.84
CA GLY A 26 25.30 -12.68 16.45
C GLY A 26 25.04 -14.19 16.56
N GLY A 27 23.76 -14.61 16.61
CA GLY A 27 23.37 -16.01 16.82
C GLY A 27 23.24 -16.42 18.28
N GLU A 28 23.56 -15.53 19.22
CA GLU A 28 23.40 -15.75 20.66
C GLU A 28 22.16 -15.03 21.20
N GLU A 29 21.57 -15.60 22.25
CA GLU A 29 20.39 -15.06 22.92
C GLU A 29 20.78 -14.28 24.19
N PHE A 30 20.18 -13.11 24.35
CA PHE A 30 20.43 -12.19 25.45
C PHE A 30 19.11 -11.75 26.08
N PHE A 31 19.11 -11.64 27.41
CA PHE A 31 18.02 -11.03 28.17
C PHE A 31 18.42 -9.62 28.61
N GLN A 32 17.62 -8.62 28.23
CA GLN A 32 17.78 -7.24 28.68
C GLN A 32 16.68 -6.91 29.69
N PRO A 33 17.00 -6.78 31.00
CA PRO A 33 16.02 -6.39 32.00
C PRO A 33 15.52 -4.97 31.74
N ALA A 34 14.22 -4.76 31.89
CA ALA A 34 13.57 -3.47 31.73
C ALA A 34 12.30 -3.38 32.58
N LYS A 35 12.06 -2.22 33.21
CA LYS A 35 10.82 -1.95 33.94
C LYS A 35 9.65 -1.58 33.02
N PHE A 36 9.97 -1.09 31.82
CA PHE A 36 9.03 -0.66 30.79
C PHE A 36 9.58 -1.05 29.42
N VAL A 37 8.70 -1.46 28.51
CA VAL A 37 9.06 -1.80 27.13
C VAL A 37 8.11 -1.05 26.19
N LEU A 38 8.69 -0.29 25.26
CA LEU A 38 7.96 0.42 24.22
C LEU A 38 8.09 -0.34 22.89
N LEU A 39 6.97 -0.72 22.29
CA LEU A 39 6.95 -1.42 21.01
C LEU A 39 6.88 -0.43 19.85
N ALA A 40 7.99 -0.29 19.13
CA ALA A 40 8.14 0.62 17.99
C ALA A 40 8.74 -0.07 16.75
N SER A 41 8.49 -1.37 16.57
CA SER A 41 9.11 -2.18 15.50
C SER A 41 8.29 -2.27 14.21
N TYR A 42 7.30 -1.39 14.03
CA TYR A 42 6.31 -1.40 12.95
C TYR A 42 5.18 -2.44 13.13
N THR A 43 4.05 -2.22 12.46
CA THR A 43 2.77 -2.92 12.73
C THR A 43 2.91 -4.44 12.73
N TYR A 44 3.59 -5.02 11.74
CA TYR A 44 3.71 -6.48 11.63
C TYR A 44 4.57 -7.08 12.74
N GLU A 45 5.67 -6.43 13.08
CA GLU A 45 6.63 -6.96 14.06
C GLU A 45 6.12 -6.74 15.49
N ASN A 46 5.42 -5.63 15.76
CA ASN A 46 4.69 -5.44 17.01
C ASN A 46 3.67 -6.57 17.23
N VAL A 47 2.86 -6.89 16.21
CA VAL A 47 1.87 -7.97 16.28
C VAL A 47 2.55 -9.32 16.46
N ARG A 48 3.60 -9.62 15.69
CA ARG A 48 4.37 -10.87 15.81
C ARG A 48 4.93 -11.03 17.22
N LEU A 49 5.53 -9.98 17.77
CA LEU A 49 6.17 -10.02 19.07
C LEU A 49 5.15 -10.21 20.20
N LEU A 50 4.02 -9.49 20.14
CA LEU A 50 2.93 -9.67 21.12
C LEU A 50 2.35 -11.10 21.06
N LEU A 51 2.05 -11.61 19.87
CA LEU A 51 1.48 -12.96 19.71
C LEU A 51 2.47 -14.07 20.12
N ARG A 52 3.76 -13.87 19.87
CA ARG A 52 4.82 -14.83 20.26
C ARG A 52 5.12 -14.82 21.75
N SER A 53 4.91 -13.68 22.43
CA SER A 53 5.22 -13.52 23.85
C SER A 53 4.12 -14.11 24.72
N THR A 54 4.17 -15.41 24.95
CA THR A 54 3.19 -16.12 25.78
C THR A 54 3.70 -16.31 27.21
N SER A 55 2.78 -16.35 28.16
CA SER A 55 3.06 -16.64 29.56
C SER A 55 1.82 -17.20 30.24
N ARG A 56 1.91 -17.57 31.52
CA ARG A 56 0.73 -18.00 32.28
C ARG A 56 -0.37 -16.93 32.35
N ALA A 57 0.00 -15.65 32.42
CA ALA A 57 -0.95 -14.53 32.42
C ALA A 57 -1.51 -14.23 31.02
N TYR A 58 -0.78 -14.63 29.98
CA TYR A 58 -1.08 -14.33 28.57
C TYR A 58 -0.91 -15.59 27.70
N PRO A 59 -1.82 -16.59 27.82
CA PRO A 59 -1.64 -17.90 27.20
C PRO A 59 -1.71 -17.85 25.66
N ILE A 60 -2.33 -16.82 25.10
CA ILE A 60 -2.51 -16.62 23.65
C ILE A 60 -1.77 -15.39 23.11
N GLY A 61 -0.75 -14.92 23.84
CA GLY A 61 0.09 -13.78 23.49
C GLY A 61 -0.10 -12.58 24.42
N LEU A 62 0.96 -11.82 24.62
CA LEU A 62 1.03 -10.67 25.52
C LEU A 62 -0.07 -9.66 25.18
N SER A 63 -0.87 -9.30 26.19
CA SER A 63 -2.04 -8.42 26.03
C SER A 63 -3.12 -8.94 25.07
N ASN A 64 -3.12 -10.24 24.74
CA ASN A 64 -4.04 -10.84 23.76
C ASN A 64 -5.15 -11.70 24.38
N ASN A 65 -5.48 -11.54 25.67
CA ASN A 65 -6.49 -12.38 26.34
C ASN A 65 -7.90 -12.32 25.71
N HIS A 66 -8.19 -11.26 24.93
CA HIS A 66 -9.43 -11.10 24.17
C HIS A 66 -9.28 -11.41 22.66
N ALA A 67 -8.18 -12.05 22.26
CA ALA A 67 -7.89 -12.46 20.89
C ALA A 67 -7.99 -11.33 19.84
N GLN A 68 -7.64 -10.09 20.20
CA GLN A 68 -7.72 -8.92 19.30
C GLN A 68 -6.41 -8.59 18.59
N VAL A 69 -5.25 -9.01 19.13
CA VAL A 69 -3.95 -8.71 18.54
C VAL A 69 -3.85 -9.36 17.15
N GLY A 70 -3.49 -8.56 16.15
CA GLY A 70 -3.40 -9.00 14.75
C GLY A 70 -4.73 -9.02 13.98
N ARG A 71 -5.85 -8.65 14.62
CA ARG A 71 -7.14 -8.44 13.95
C ARG A 71 -7.28 -6.99 13.50
N HIS A 72 -8.32 -6.73 12.70
CA HIS A 72 -8.68 -5.38 12.22
C HIS A 72 -7.53 -4.69 11.51
N TYR A 73 -6.79 -5.46 10.71
CA TYR A 73 -5.72 -4.91 9.89
C TYR A 73 -6.34 -4.02 8.80
N PHE A 74 -5.92 -2.75 8.78
CA PHE A 74 -6.30 -1.80 7.76
C PHE A 74 -5.07 -1.36 6.99
N SER A 75 -5.24 -1.24 5.68
CA SER A 75 -4.20 -0.79 4.76
C SER A 75 -4.82 0.05 3.67
N HIS A 76 -4.05 1.00 3.18
CA HIS A 76 -4.37 1.71 1.95
C HIS A 76 -3.87 0.89 0.77
N HIS A 77 -4.69 -0.03 0.28
CA HIS A 77 -4.41 -0.73 -0.96
C HIS A 77 -4.73 0.16 -2.16
N GLN A 78 -3.74 0.92 -2.62
CA GLN A 78 -3.77 1.56 -3.94
C GLN A 78 -3.38 0.51 -4.97
N GLY A 79 -4.38 -0.14 -5.58
CA GLY A 79 -4.14 -1.18 -6.57
C GLY A 79 -3.71 -0.67 -7.94
N ALA A 80 -3.98 -1.47 -8.98
CA ALA A 80 -3.44 -1.28 -10.34
C ALA A 80 -3.79 0.09 -10.92
N SER A 81 -2.77 0.84 -11.36
CA SER A 81 -2.94 2.15 -12.00
C SER A 81 -3.36 2.03 -13.47
N VAL A 82 -4.37 2.78 -13.91
CA VAL A 82 -4.62 3.06 -15.33
C VAL A 82 -4.11 4.45 -15.67
N SER A 83 -3.56 4.58 -16.87
CA SER A 83 -3.07 5.83 -17.45
C SER A 83 -3.75 6.03 -18.80
N ALA A 84 -4.19 7.25 -19.09
CA ALA A 84 -4.83 7.59 -20.37
C ALA A 84 -4.16 8.82 -20.99
N LEU A 85 -4.08 8.83 -22.32
CA LEU A 85 -3.61 9.97 -23.10
C LEU A 85 -4.81 10.73 -23.67
N PHE A 86 -4.86 12.03 -23.45
CA PHE A 86 -5.90 12.90 -23.99
C PHE A 86 -5.39 13.66 -25.22
N PRO A 87 -6.24 13.92 -26.24
CA PRO A 87 -5.85 14.68 -27.43
C PRO A 87 -5.76 16.20 -27.17
N PHE A 88 -6.04 16.64 -25.94
CA PHE A 88 -6.01 18.04 -25.50
C PHE A 88 -5.25 18.18 -24.17
N ASP A 89 -4.80 19.39 -23.89
CA ASP A 89 -4.11 19.74 -22.64
C ASP A 89 -5.11 19.75 -21.47
N LEU A 90 -4.79 19.06 -20.37
CA LEU A 90 -5.63 19.03 -19.18
C LEU A 90 -5.29 20.16 -18.21
N ASN A 91 -4.20 20.89 -18.48
CA ASN A 91 -3.61 21.86 -17.58
C ASN A 91 -3.40 21.28 -16.18
N ALA A 92 -2.88 20.05 -16.10
CA ALA A 92 -2.70 19.31 -14.84
C ALA A 92 -1.76 20.00 -13.83
N TRP A 93 -1.07 21.06 -14.25
CA TRP A 93 -0.26 21.95 -13.43
C TRP A 93 -1.08 23.05 -12.73
N TYR A 94 -2.31 23.30 -13.16
CA TYR A 94 -3.21 24.31 -12.63
C TYR A 94 -4.19 23.67 -11.64
N GLY A 95 -4.12 24.08 -10.37
CA GLY A 95 -4.97 23.55 -9.31
C GLY A 95 -4.25 23.47 -7.97
N LEU A 96 -4.98 23.07 -6.92
CA LEU A 96 -4.37 22.80 -5.62
C LEU A 96 -3.61 21.47 -5.68
N PRO A 97 -2.40 21.39 -5.07
CA PRO A 97 -1.69 20.12 -4.97
C PRO A 97 -2.56 19.10 -4.22
N ALA A 98 -2.55 17.85 -4.68
CA ALA A 98 -3.33 16.73 -4.14
C ALA A 98 -4.88 16.88 -4.23
N GLN A 99 -5.39 17.81 -5.03
CA GLN A 99 -6.81 17.83 -5.36
C GLN A 99 -7.17 16.58 -6.18
N GLY A 100 -8.27 15.93 -5.85
CA GLY A 100 -8.72 14.77 -6.61
C GLY A 100 -10.22 14.55 -6.51
N VAL A 101 -10.73 13.79 -7.48
CA VAL A 101 -12.12 13.34 -7.54
C VAL A 101 -12.12 11.84 -7.44
N ALA A 102 -12.92 11.31 -6.52
CA ALA A 102 -13.14 9.89 -6.37
C ALA A 102 -14.58 9.54 -6.76
N VAL A 103 -14.74 8.45 -7.49
CA VAL A 103 -16.01 7.74 -7.65
C VAL A 103 -15.95 6.52 -6.76
N ASP A 104 -16.80 6.51 -5.74
CA ASP A 104 -16.78 5.56 -4.62
C ASP A 104 -17.90 4.51 -4.69
N ASN A 105 -18.60 4.44 -5.82
CA ASN A 105 -19.72 3.51 -6.07
C ASN A 105 -19.33 2.03 -5.92
N TRP A 106 -18.05 1.71 -5.99
CA TRP A 106 -17.55 0.35 -5.82
C TRP A 106 -16.76 0.16 -4.53
N ALA A 107 -16.76 1.11 -3.60
CA ALA A 107 -16.03 0.94 -2.34
C ALA A 107 -16.85 0.12 -1.34
N ASP A 108 -16.15 -0.73 -0.58
CA ASP A 108 -16.69 -1.52 0.51
C ASP A 108 -17.99 -2.25 0.12
N ASP A 109 -19.07 -2.10 0.88
CA ASP A 109 -20.35 -2.77 0.65
C ASP A 109 -21.35 -1.89 -0.14
N ASN A 110 -20.86 -0.88 -0.87
CA ASN A 110 -21.68 0.03 -1.67
C ASN A 110 -22.24 -0.63 -2.96
N PHE A 111 -21.82 -1.86 -3.26
CA PHE A 111 -22.33 -2.67 -4.37
C PHE A 111 -22.27 -4.16 -4.01
N ASP A 112 -23.08 -4.98 -4.67
CA ASP A 112 -23.03 -6.43 -4.49
C ASP A 112 -21.77 -7.01 -5.12
N HIS A 113 -20.89 -7.51 -4.28
CA HIS A 113 -19.65 -8.18 -4.65
C HIS A 113 -19.54 -9.60 -4.11
N ALA A 114 -20.67 -10.21 -3.70
CA ALA A 114 -20.68 -11.56 -3.12
C ALA A 114 -20.08 -12.63 -4.05
N ASP A 115 -20.26 -12.46 -5.37
CA ASP A 115 -19.76 -13.36 -6.41
C ASP A 115 -18.33 -13.02 -6.90
N LEU A 116 -17.65 -12.06 -6.28
CA LEU A 116 -16.32 -11.58 -6.70
C LEU A 116 -15.18 -12.10 -5.82
N ASP A 117 -13.97 -12.11 -6.37
CA ASP A 117 -12.77 -12.69 -5.74
C ASP A 117 -11.99 -11.71 -4.85
N PHE A 118 -12.62 -10.64 -4.36
CA PHE A 118 -11.97 -9.63 -3.54
C PHE A 118 -12.87 -9.09 -2.42
N VAL A 119 -12.25 -8.56 -1.37
CA VAL A 119 -12.95 -8.01 -0.19
C VAL A 119 -12.86 -6.48 -0.19
N GLY A 120 -13.96 -5.80 0.15
CA GLY A 120 -13.98 -4.37 0.44
C GLY A 120 -13.98 -3.45 -0.78
N GLY A 121 -14.29 -3.93 -1.99
CA GLY A 121 -14.50 -3.02 -3.13
C GLY A 121 -13.26 -2.24 -3.60
N GLY A 122 -13.43 -1.20 -4.40
CA GLY A 122 -12.40 -0.27 -4.86
C GLY A 122 -12.98 1.09 -5.23
N ASN A 123 -12.16 2.14 -5.21
CA ASN A 123 -12.58 3.45 -5.70
C ASN A 123 -11.78 3.87 -6.93
N LEU A 124 -12.47 4.55 -7.83
CA LEU A 124 -11.86 5.17 -8.98
C LEU A 124 -11.48 6.59 -8.59
N TRP A 125 -10.20 6.79 -8.30
CA TRP A 125 -9.67 8.09 -7.91
C TRP A 125 -8.80 8.68 -9.01
N VAL A 126 -8.94 9.99 -9.23
CA VAL A 126 -8.13 10.80 -10.13
C VAL A 126 -7.67 12.02 -9.34
N TYR A 127 -6.39 12.35 -9.39
CA TYR A 127 -5.85 13.51 -8.66
C TYR A 127 -4.92 14.35 -9.52
N SER A 128 -4.82 15.64 -9.23
CA SER A 128 -3.87 16.58 -9.84
C SER A 128 -2.66 16.72 -8.92
N ASP A 129 -1.73 15.76 -9.01
CA ASP A 129 -0.37 15.95 -8.50
C ASP A 129 0.59 15.03 -9.25
N ARG A 130 1.53 15.62 -9.98
CA ARG A 130 2.60 14.85 -10.63
C ARG A 130 3.91 15.62 -10.62
N ARG A 131 4.85 15.11 -9.82
CA ARG A 131 6.21 15.64 -9.78
C ARG A 131 6.93 15.33 -11.11
N PRO A 132 7.72 16.26 -11.66
CA PRO A 132 8.47 16.05 -12.90
C PRO A 132 9.32 14.77 -12.90
N ILE A 133 9.96 14.44 -11.78
CA ILE A 133 10.76 13.21 -11.65
C ILE A 133 9.90 11.94 -11.72
N GLY A 134 8.67 11.98 -11.20
CA GLY A 134 7.70 10.89 -11.33
C GLY A 134 7.08 10.81 -12.74
N ALA A 135 7.01 11.94 -13.46
CA ALA A 135 6.60 11.97 -14.85
C ALA A 135 7.65 11.35 -15.79
N ALA A 136 8.94 11.47 -15.47
CA ALA A 136 10.01 10.84 -16.26
C ALA A 136 9.87 9.31 -16.33
N GLY A 137 9.39 8.68 -15.25
CA GLY A 137 9.12 7.24 -15.20
C GLY A 137 7.81 6.80 -15.86
N MET A 138 7.17 7.65 -16.67
CA MET A 138 5.89 7.31 -17.30
C MET A 138 6.01 6.24 -18.38
N ASN A 139 4.95 5.46 -18.55
CA ASN A 139 4.81 4.59 -19.70
C ASN A 139 4.76 5.46 -20.99
N THR A 140 5.56 5.12 -21.99
CA THR A 140 5.57 5.80 -23.30
C THR A 140 4.45 5.33 -24.24
N PHE A 141 3.58 4.42 -23.77
CA PHE A 141 2.51 3.77 -24.53
C PHE A 141 3.02 3.05 -25.79
N GLY A 142 4.31 2.67 -25.81
CA GLY A 142 4.96 2.08 -26.97
C GLY A 142 5.24 3.06 -28.12
N LEU A 143 5.01 4.37 -27.92
CA LEU A 143 5.22 5.39 -28.96
C LEU A 143 6.71 5.66 -29.21
N VAL A 144 7.53 5.60 -28.15
CA VAL A 144 8.97 5.83 -28.19
C VAL A 144 9.69 4.95 -27.17
N PRO A 145 10.99 4.66 -27.33
CA PRO A 145 11.80 4.05 -26.27
C PRO A 145 11.77 4.89 -24.99
N ASN A 146 12.01 4.27 -23.82
CA ASN A 146 12.05 4.97 -22.52
C ASN A 146 13.32 5.82 -22.32
N TRP A 147 14.06 6.14 -23.39
CA TRP A 147 15.33 6.86 -23.33
C TRP A 147 15.57 7.64 -24.63
N GLY A 148 16.56 8.54 -24.61
CA GLY A 148 16.97 9.31 -25.78
C GLY A 148 16.13 10.56 -26.06
N SER A 149 16.40 11.21 -27.20
CA SER A 149 15.81 12.52 -27.53
C SER A 149 14.31 12.46 -27.84
N ALA A 150 13.83 11.34 -28.40
CA ALA A 150 12.41 11.11 -28.66
C ALA A 150 11.59 11.00 -27.37
N TRP A 151 12.12 10.29 -26.36
CA TRP A 151 11.54 10.23 -25.02
C TRP A 151 11.46 11.60 -24.35
N LYS A 152 12.54 12.39 -24.38
CA LYS A 152 12.56 13.74 -23.81
C LYS A 152 11.48 14.64 -24.43
N ARG A 153 11.33 14.59 -25.76
CA ARG A 153 10.28 15.33 -26.47
C ARG A 153 8.88 14.85 -26.10
N LEU A 154 8.70 13.54 -25.90
CA LEU A 154 7.44 12.99 -25.43
C LEU A 154 7.12 13.49 -24.02
N LEU A 155 8.06 13.41 -23.09
CA LEU A 155 7.88 13.90 -21.71
C LEU A 155 7.46 15.37 -21.67
N GLN A 156 8.10 16.21 -22.49
CA GLN A 156 7.76 17.64 -22.56
C GLN A 156 6.31 17.86 -22.99
N LYS A 157 5.78 17.04 -23.90
CA LYS A 157 4.37 17.10 -24.34
C LYS A 157 3.41 16.48 -23.32
N MET A 158 3.82 15.39 -22.67
CA MET A 158 2.96 14.58 -21.80
C MET A 158 2.84 15.15 -20.38
N LEU A 159 3.71 16.08 -20.00
CA LEU A 159 3.63 16.75 -18.70
C LEU A 159 2.30 17.51 -18.52
N THR A 160 1.63 17.89 -19.61
CA THR A 160 0.43 18.72 -19.57
C THR A 160 -0.86 17.98 -19.97
N ALA A 161 -0.78 16.92 -20.77
CA ALA A 161 -1.93 16.22 -21.36
C ALA A 161 -2.36 14.88 -20.69
N GLN A 162 -1.94 14.61 -19.45
CA GLN A 162 -2.19 13.31 -18.81
C GLN A 162 -2.86 13.38 -17.43
N ILE A 163 -3.87 12.52 -17.19
CA ILE A 163 -4.44 12.25 -15.86
C ILE A 163 -3.64 11.12 -15.18
N PRO A 164 -3.30 11.22 -13.88
CA PRO A 164 -2.69 10.11 -13.17
C PRO A 164 -3.75 9.14 -12.64
N ARG A 165 -3.38 7.86 -12.77
CA ARG A 165 -3.59 6.76 -11.82
C ARG A 165 -4.99 6.59 -11.25
N THR A 166 -5.77 5.74 -11.91
CA THR A 166 -6.95 5.11 -11.31
C THR A 166 -6.52 3.98 -10.39
N SER A 167 -6.98 3.91 -9.14
CA SER A 167 -6.83 2.70 -8.32
C SER A 167 -7.92 1.68 -8.69
N ARG A 168 -7.55 0.40 -8.84
CA ARG A 168 -8.51 -0.70 -8.79
C ARG A 168 -8.03 -1.71 -7.75
N LYS A 169 -8.84 -2.01 -6.73
CA LYS A 169 -8.52 -3.07 -5.77
C LYS A 169 -8.62 -4.42 -6.48
N ARG A 170 -7.52 -5.17 -6.50
CA ARG A 170 -7.48 -6.62 -6.73
C ARG A 170 -6.32 -7.20 -5.96
N HIS A 171 -6.61 -8.24 -5.18
CA HIS A 171 -5.67 -9.29 -4.87
C HIS A 171 -5.99 -10.45 -5.80
N CYS A 172 -5.27 -10.64 -6.91
CA CYS A 172 -5.36 -11.90 -7.65
C CYS A 172 -4.15 -12.17 -8.55
N ARG A 173 -3.84 -13.45 -8.63
CA ARG A 173 -2.76 -14.15 -9.33
C ARG A 173 -2.71 -13.75 -10.82
N MET A 174 -1.51 -13.57 -11.36
CA MET A 174 -1.27 -13.20 -12.76
C MET A 174 -1.91 -14.21 -13.72
N ASN A 175 -2.88 -13.74 -14.52
CA ASN A 175 -3.02 -14.17 -15.90
C ASN A 175 -3.55 -13.02 -16.77
N ARG A 176 -2.94 -12.86 -17.95
CA ARG A 176 -3.18 -11.78 -18.92
C ARG A 176 -4.63 -11.85 -19.42
N THR A 177 -5.42 -10.80 -19.19
CA THR A 177 -6.68 -10.60 -19.92
C THR A 177 -6.89 -9.11 -20.20
N THR A 178 -6.82 -8.75 -21.48
CA THR A 178 -7.05 -7.40 -22.01
C THR A 178 -8.54 -7.07 -21.97
N TRP A 179 -8.91 -5.88 -21.50
CA TRP A 179 -10.28 -5.37 -21.50
C TRP A 179 -10.35 -4.04 -22.26
N THR A 180 -11.25 -3.90 -23.23
CA THR A 180 -11.48 -2.65 -23.98
C THR A 180 -12.77 -2.00 -23.47
N LEU A 181 -12.67 -0.85 -22.79
CA LEU A 181 -13.84 -0.07 -22.37
C LEU A 181 -14.17 0.94 -23.47
N THR A 182 -15.32 0.77 -24.13
CA THR A 182 -15.73 1.64 -25.24
C THR A 182 -16.69 2.70 -24.69
N LEU A 183 -16.21 3.93 -24.50
CA LEU A 183 -17.06 5.09 -24.21
C LEU A 183 -17.46 5.75 -25.53
N SER A 184 -18.75 6.12 -25.62
CA SER A 184 -19.45 6.54 -26.84
C SER A 184 -18.71 7.55 -27.75
N SER A 185 -18.77 7.20 -29.03
CA SER A 185 -18.55 7.91 -30.31
C SER A 185 -17.29 8.73 -30.64
N ARG A 186 -16.42 9.18 -29.73
CA ARG A 186 -15.15 9.87 -30.17
C ARG A 186 -13.87 9.60 -29.37
N THR A 187 -13.86 8.69 -28.40
CA THR A 187 -12.66 8.45 -27.58
C THR A 187 -12.31 6.96 -27.57
N ARG A 188 -11.22 6.58 -28.27
CA ARG A 188 -10.62 5.24 -28.10
C ARG A 188 -9.73 5.25 -26.86
N LEU A 189 -10.22 4.69 -25.77
CA LEU A 189 -9.39 4.34 -24.62
C LEU A 189 -8.67 3.02 -24.93
N VAL A 190 -7.38 3.08 -25.24
CA VAL A 190 -6.56 1.87 -25.42
C VAL A 190 -6.03 1.45 -24.06
N ILE A 191 -6.59 0.38 -23.50
CA ILE A 191 -6.13 -0.27 -22.28
C ILE A 191 -5.27 -1.46 -22.73
N ARG A 192 -3.96 -1.45 -22.43
CA ARG A 192 -3.06 -2.59 -22.61
C ARG A 192 -2.56 -3.08 -21.26
#